data_AF-A0A3A1XJD0-F1
#
_entry.id   AF-A0A3A1XJD0-F1
#
_cell.length_a   1.000
_cell.length_b   1.000
_cell.length_c   1.000
_cell.angle_alpha   90.00
_cell.angle_beta   90.00
_cell.angle_gamma   90.00
#
_symmetry.space_group_name_H-M   'P 1'
#
loop_
_entity.id
_entity.type
_entity.pdbx_description
1 polymer ?
#
loop_
_entity_poly.entity_id
_entity_poly.type
_entity_poly.pdbx_seq_one_letter_code
_entity_poly.pdbx_strand_id
1 'polypeptide(L)'
;AYELIHGHCVVISTIAWQIAHHCNMLLSAENRAAQMSETLRKRAEIAKNCLQELVGDSYAILPALSGGLAPKQYIDEYAALIGGLLHDIGTYFVLESDGSSNAGGILRFDGPNYILHGLRGYKYLIDNGFSEDAAQFARNHTGVGLTREQVIAQNLSLPAEDYIPQTVEQEIVMVADKYNSKSIPPRFLTVDSYRRKAARFGEDNANRWMQLVAKYGEPDIAGLAEIFNMRVDA
;
A
#
# COMPACT_ATOMS: atom_id res chain seq x y z
N ALA A 1 -11.01 -13.12 -9.55
CA ALA A 1 -10.75 -11.79 -8.93
C ALA A 1 -10.19 -11.90 -7.52
N TYR A 2 -10.86 -12.62 -6.61
CA TYR A 2 -10.50 -12.70 -5.18
C TYR A 2 -9.02 -13.00 -4.93
N GLU A 3 -8.50 -14.13 -5.43
CA GLU A 3 -7.09 -14.54 -5.23
C GLU A 3 -6.07 -13.44 -5.60
N LEU A 4 -6.31 -12.73 -6.70
CA LEU A 4 -5.41 -11.68 -7.18
C LEU A 4 -5.47 -10.42 -6.29
N ILE A 5 -6.68 -9.96 -5.98
CA ILE A 5 -6.88 -8.72 -5.21
C ILE A 5 -6.49 -8.97 -3.75
N HIS A 6 -6.95 -10.06 -3.15
CA HIS A 6 -6.58 -10.45 -1.80
C HIS A 6 -5.07 -10.68 -1.68
N GLY A 7 -4.47 -11.47 -2.57
CA GLY A 7 -3.02 -11.72 -2.55
C GLY A 7 -2.19 -10.43 -2.66
N HIS A 8 -2.63 -9.48 -3.49
CA HIS A 8 -2.03 -8.16 -3.54
C HIS A 8 -2.19 -7.40 -2.22
N CYS A 9 -3.39 -7.34 -1.64
CA CYS A 9 -3.61 -6.71 -0.34
C CYS A 9 -2.77 -7.34 0.77
N VAL A 10 -2.55 -8.65 0.76
CA VAL A 10 -1.65 -9.34 1.70
C VAL A 10 -0.23 -8.81 1.54
N VAL A 11 0.29 -8.78 0.31
CA VAL A 11 1.63 -8.23 0.03
C VAL A 11 1.75 -6.78 0.51
N ILE A 12 0.76 -5.93 0.21
CA ILE A 12 0.80 -4.51 0.61
C ILE A 12 0.74 -4.37 2.13
N SER A 13 -0.10 -5.16 2.79
CA SER A 13 -0.19 -5.19 4.25
C SER A 13 1.13 -5.61 4.91
N THR A 14 1.79 -6.65 4.37
CA THR A 14 3.12 -7.07 4.83
C THR A 14 4.15 -5.96 4.67
N ILE A 15 4.28 -5.36 3.49
CA ILE A 15 5.27 -4.29 3.24
C ILE A 15 4.97 -3.06 4.09
N ALA A 16 3.70 -2.66 4.21
CA ALA A 16 3.30 -1.49 5.01
C ALA A 16 3.66 -1.68 6.49
N TRP A 17 3.41 -2.87 7.04
CA TRP A 17 3.85 -3.20 8.39
C TRP A 17 5.38 -3.18 8.52
N GLN A 18 6.11 -3.79 7.57
CA GLN A 18 7.57 -3.81 7.61
C GLN A 18 8.17 -2.39 7.57
N ILE A 19 7.62 -1.49 6.75
CA ILE A 19 8.02 -0.08 6.70
C ILE A 19 7.77 0.61 8.05
N ALA A 20 6.55 0.48 8.59
CA ALA A 20 6.20 1.11 9.87
C ALA A 20 7.07 0.60 11.03
N HIS A 21 7.27 -0.73 11.09
CA HIS A 21 8.09 -1.38 12.10
C HIS A 21 9.56 -0.97 11.99
N HIS A 22 10.11 -0.95 10.78
CA HIS A 22 11.49 -0.50 10.51
C HIS A 22 11.70 0.95 10.93
N CYS A 23 10.78 1.85 10.58
CA CYS A 23 10.82 3.25 11.01
C CYS A 23 10.79 3.38 12.54
N ASN A 24 9.96 2.61 13.23
CA ASN A 24 9.92 2.58 14.70
C ASN A 24 11.22 2.06 15.33
N MET A 25 11.88 1.09 14.68
CA MET A 25 13.20 0.63 15.10
C MET A 25 14.28 1.71 14.93
N LEU A 26 14.27 2.44 13.82
CA LEU A 26 15.18 3.57 13.59
C LEU A 26 15.00 4.65 14.66
N LEU A 27 13.77 5.05 14.97
CA LEU A 27 13.50 6.02 16.04
C LEU A 27 13.99 5.53 17.40
N SER A 28 13.76 4.27 17.73
CA SER A 28 14.21 3.69 19.00
C SER A 28 15.74 3.65 19.12
N ALA A 29 16.44 3.47 18.00
CA ALA A 29 17.89 3.48 17.94
C ALA A 29 18.47 4.90 18.08
N GLU A 30 17.86 5.89 17.42
CA GLU A 30 18.31 7.30 17.42
C GLU A 30 17.96 8.03 18.73
N ASN A 31 16.78 7.77 19.29
CA ASN A 31 16.28 8.48 20.47
C ASN A 31 15.82 7.51 21.56
N ARG A 32 16.78 7.05 22.37
CA ARG A 32 16.51 6.16 23.51
C ARG A 32 15.59 6.73 24.59
N ALA A 33 15.36 8.05 24.58
CA ALA A 33 14.43 8.71 25.50
C ALA A 33 12.99 8.74 24.97
N ALA A 34 12.78 8.58 23.66
CA ALA A 34 11.45 8.46 23.10
C ALA A 34 10.81 7.16 23.60
N GLN A 35 9.65 7.29 24.23
CA GLN A 35 8.88 6.13 24.68
C GLN A 35 7.62 5.99 23.84
N MET A 36 7.43 4.81 23.27
CA MET A 36 6.17 4.45 22.64
C MET A 36 5.06 4.41 23.70
N SER A 37 3.93 5.05 23.40
CA SER A 37 2.77 5.07 24.29
C SER A 37 2.24 3.64 24.51
N GLU A 38 1.59 3.41 25.65
CA GLU A 38 1.01 2.10 25.97
C GLU A 38 -0.03 1.66 24.91
N THR A 39 -0.81 2.60 24.38
CA THR A 39 -1.78 2.34 23.31
C THR A 39 -1.09 1.85 22.03
N LEU A 40 -0.03 2.53 21.58
CA LEU A 40 0.72 2.12 20.39
C LEU A 40 1.43 0.79 20.60
N ARG A 41 1.97 0.53 21.80
CA ARG A 41 2.59 -0.76 22.13
C ARG A 41 1.62 -1.93 21.98
N LYS A 42 0.42 -1.81 22.57
CA LYS A 42 -0.63 -2.85 22.43
C LYS A 42 -1.04 -3.05 20.97
N ARG A 43 -1.15 -1.96 20.20
CA ARG A 43 -1.48 -2.05 18.78
C ARG A 43 -0.38 -2.70 17.96
N ALA A 44 0.89 -2.42 18.25
CA ALA A 44 2.03 -3.09 17.62
C ALA A 44 2.03 -4.60 17.91
N GLU A 45 1.71 -5.01 19.15
CA GLU A 45 1.55 -6.44 19.48
C GLU A 45 0.42 -7.10 18.68
N ILE A 46 -0.73 -6.43 18.55
CA ILE A 46 -1.83 -6.92 17.71
C ILE A 46 -1.39 -7.02 16.25
N ALA A 47 -0.73 -5.97 15.71
CA ALA A 47 -0.26 -5.95 14.33
C ALA A 47 0.68 -7.12 14.03
N LYS A 48 1.63 -7.39 14.95
CA LYS A 48 2.52 -8.54 14.87
C LYS A 48 1.75 -9.86 14.81
N ASN A 49 0.80 -10.06 15.72
CA ASN A 49 0.02 -11.30 15.75
C ASN A 49 -0.82 -11.47 14.48
N CYS A 50 -1.47 -10.40 14.02
CA CYS A 50 -2.23 -10.42 12.77
C CYS A 50 -1.34 -10.71 11.57
N LEU A 51 -0.14 -10.14 11.50
CA LEU A 51 0.79 -10.42 10.41
C LEU A 51 1.28 -11.88 10.45
N GLN A 52 1.58 -12.42 11.64
CA GLN A 52 1.94 -13.83 11.81
C GLN A 52 0.84 -14.77 11.32
N GLU A 53 -0.41 -14.46 11.61
CA GLU A 53 -1.56 -15.21 11.08
C GLU A 53 -1.68 -15.05 9.56
N LEU A 54 -1.46 -13.84 9.04
CA LEU A 54 -1.63 -13.51 7.63
C LEU A 54 -0.62 -14.20 6.71
N VAL A 55 0.66 -14.27 7.11
CA VAL A 55 1.73 -14.85 6.28
C VAL A 55 2.27 -16.20 6.78
N GLY A 56 1.75 -16.68 7.91
CA GLY A 56 2.12 -17.97 8.50
C GLY A 56 3.61 -18.11 8.79
N ASP A 57 4.18 -19.27 8.44
CA ASP A 57 5.59 -19.60 8.66
C ASP A 57 6.55 -18.62 7.96
N SER A 58 6.09 -17.94 6.91
CA SER A 58 6.88 -16.94 6.19
C SER A 58 7.25 -15.74 7.06
N TYR A 59 6.51 -15.48 8.15
CA TYR A 59 6.79 -14.36 9.07
C TYR A 59 8.23 -14.40 9.58
N ALA A 60 8.74 -15.59 9.94
CA ALA A 60 10.06 -15.76 10.53
C ALA A 60 11.21 -15.49 9.56
N ILE A 61 10.93 -15.50 8.25
CA ILE A 61 11.91 -15.33 7.18
C ILE A 61 11.66 -14.07 6.34
N LEU A 62 10.73 -13.18 6.76
CA LEU A 62 10.51 -11.91 6.09
C LEU A 62 11.84 -11.13 6.04
N PRO A 63 12.26 -10.63 4.87
CA PRO A 63 13.52 -9.94 4.74
C PRO A 63 13.47 -8.57 5.42
N ALA A 64 14.63 -8.05 5.82
CA ALA A 64 14.73 -6.73 6.42
C ALA A 64 14.63 -5.61 5.37
N LEU A 65 14.20 -4.43 5.80
CA LEU A 65 14.32 -3.21 4.99
C LEU A 65 15.71 -2.61 5.13
N SER A 66 16.13 -1.88 4.10
CA SER A 66 17.38 -1.11 4.10
C SER A 66 17.12 0.38 3.96
N GLY A 67 17.99 1.21 4.54
CA GLY A 67 17.85 2.68 4.49
C GLY A 67 16.70 3.22 5.33
N GLY A 68 16.11 4.32 4.89
CA GLY A 68 15.04 5.03 5.60
C GLY A 68 15.54 6.01 6.65
N LEU A 69 14.62 6.80 7.19
CA LEU A 69 14.88 7.81 8.22
C LEU A 69 13.99 7.56 9.45
N ALA A 70 14.52 7.82 10.64
CA ALA A 70 13.70 7.78 11.84
C ALA A 70 12.56 8.81 11.76
N PRO A 71 11.30 8.42 12.05
CA PRO A 71 10.19 9.35 12.12
C PRO A 71 10.31 10.23 13.38
N LYS A 72 9.60 11.35 13.40
CA LYS A 72 9.56 12.25 14.58
C LYS A 72 8.85 11.62 15.79
N GLN A 73 7.93 10.70 15.52
CA GLN A 73 7.11 10.00 16.50
C GLN A 73 6.89 8.56 16.05
N TYR A 74 6.57 7.67 16.98
CA TYR A 74 6.20 6.30 16.66
C TYR A 74 4.99 6.26 15.73
N ILE A 75 5.06 5.36 14.76
CA ILE A 75 4.02 5.07 13.77
C ILE A 75 3.14 3.95 14.29
N ASP A 76 1.84 4.04 14.01
CA ASP A 76 0.88 2.98 14.35
C ASP A 76 0.99 1.80 13.36
N GLU A 77 1.77 0.78 13.74
CA GLU A 77 2.00 -0.43 12.94
C GLU A 77 0.69 -1.16 12.59
N TYR A 78 -0.31 -1.13 13.47
CA TYR A 78 -1.60 -1.77 13.21
C TYR A 78 -2.37 -1.01 12.12
N ALA A 79 -2.37 0.32 12.17
CA ALA A 79 -3.03 1.12 11.15
C ALA A 79 -2.38 0.94 9.77
N ALA A 80 -1.04 0.85 9.70
CA ALA A 80 -0.34 0.53 8.45
C ALA A 80 -0.70 -0.88 7.92
N LEU A 81 -0.72 -1.89 8.78
CA LEU A 81 -1.10 -3.26 8.42
C LEU A 81 -2.54 -3.31 7.87
N ILE A 82 -3.51 -2.83 8.65
CA ILE A 82 -4.93 -2.86 8.25
C ILE A 82 -5.19 -1.99 7.02
N GLY A 83 -4.54 -0.83 6.93
CA GLY A 83 -4.62 0.03 5.76
C GLY A 83 -4.21 -0.71 4.48
N GLY A 84 -3.14 -1.52 4.54
CA GLY A 84 -2.74 -2.37 3.43
C GLY A 84 -3.76 -3.45 3.05
N LEU A 85 -4.55 -3.98 4.00
CA LEU A 85 -5.64 -4.91 3.68
C LEU A 85 -6.86 -4.22 3.05
N LEU A 86 -7.14 -2.98 3.48
CA LEU A 86 -8.34 -2.23 3.07
C LEU A 86 -8.16 -1.42 1.78
N HIS A 87 -6.94 -0.99 1.45
CA HIS A 87 -6.72 0.05 0.43
C HIS A 87 -7.38 -0.25 -0.92
N ASP A 88 -7.41 -1.51 -1.32
CA ASP A 88 -7.86 -1.92 -2.66
C ASP A 88 -9.24 -2.59 -2.66
N ILE A 89 -10.00 -2.52 -1.56
CA ILE A 89 -11.33 -3.14 -1.46
C ILE A 89 -12.28 -2.65 -2.56
N GLY A 90 -12.05 -1.43 -3.05
CA GLY A 90 -12.86 -0.85 -4.13
C GLY A 90 -12.65 -1.49 -5.50
N THR A 91 -11.59 -2.28 -5.69
CA THR A 91 -11.27 -2.93 -6.96
C THR A 91 -12.35 -3.89 -7.42
N TYR A 92 -13.05 -4.54 -6.48
CA TYR A 92 -14.20 -5.40 -6.79
C TYR A 92 -15.35 -4.67 -7.50
N PHE A 93 -15.44 -3.34 -7.32
CA PHE A 93 -16.47 -2.53 -7.97
C PHE A 93 -16.05 -2.03 -9.34
N VAL A 94 -14.81 -2.24 -9.80
CA VAL A 94 -14.30 -1.80 -11.12
C VAL A 94 -13.79 -2.99 -11.95
N LEU A 95 -14.45 -4.13 -11.82
CA LEU A 95 -14.23 -5.30 -12.66
C LEU A 95 -15.13 -5.24 -13.89
N GLU A 96 -14.55 -5.39 -15.08
CA GLU A 96 -15.31 -5.63 -16.30
C GLU A 96 -15.69 -7.10 -16.43
N SER A 97 -14.85 -7.99 -15.91
CA SER A 97 -15.10 -9.43 -15.80
C SER A 97 -14.38 -9.98 -14.59
N ASP A 98 -15.07 -10.73 -13.73
CA ASP A 98 -14.53 -11.22 -12.45
C ASP A 98 -13.65 -12.48 -12.56
N GLY A 99 -13.60 -13.07 -13.75
CA GLY A 99 -12.89 -14.32 -14.03
C GLY A 99 -13.58 -15.57 -13.50
N SER A 100 -14.85 -15.49 -13.11
CA SER A 100 -15.66 -16.67 -12.80
C SER A 100 -15.95 -17.49 -14.06
N SER A 101 -16.38 -18.74 -13.89
CA SER A 101 -16.82 -19.58 -15.02
C SER A 101 -17.97 -18.94 -15.81
N ASN A 102 -18.85 -18.20 -15.13
CA ASN A 102 -19.94 -17.45 -15.76
C ASN A 102 -19.42 -16.26 -16.59
N ALA A 103 -18.21 -15.80 -16.32
CA ALA A 103 -17.53 -14.73 -17.03
C ALA A 103 -16.43 -15.26 -17.98
N GLY A 104 -16.54 -16.52 -18.41
CA GLY A 104 -15.61 -17.15 -19.36
C GLY A 104 -14.21 -17.41 -18.80
N GLY A 105 -14.02 -17.33 -17.47
CA GLY A 105 -12.74 -17.58 -16.81
C GLY A 105 -11.70 -16.48 -16.99
N ILE A 106 -12.06 -15.34 -17.60
CA ILE A 106 -11.13 -14.24 -17.89
C ILE A 106 -11.35 -13.12 -16.88
N LEU A 107 -10.33 -12.82 -16.07
CA LEU A 107 -10.33 -11.66 -15.18
C LEU A 107 -9.91 -10.41 -15.97
N ARG A 108 -10.75 -9.37 -15.95
CA ARG A 108 -10.47 -8.09 -16.61
C ARG A 108 -10.97 -6.93 -15.76
N PHE A 109 -10.08 -5.96 -15.55
CA PHE A 109 -10.40 -4.71 -14.87
C PHE A 109 -10.99 -3.71 -15.87
N ASP A 110 -11.92 -2.88 -15.40
CA ASP A 110 -12.39 -1.72 -16.16
C ASP A 110 -11.30 -0.65 -16.15
N GLY A 111 -10.40 -0.69 -17.13
CA GLY A 111 -9.25 0.20 -17.22
C GLY A 111 -9.62 1.70 -17.16
N PRO A 112 -10.54 2.20 -18.01
CA PRO A 112 -10.97 3.60 -18.00
C PRO A 112 -11.52 4.08 -16.66
N ASN A 113 -12.22 3.22 -15.93
CA ASN A 113 -12.80 3.56 -14.62
C ASN A 113 -11.98 3.05 -13.44
N TYR A 114 -10.82 2.44 -13.66
CA TYR A 114 -10.05 1.78 -12.60
C TYR A 114 -9.72 2.77 -11.48
N ILE A 115 -9.43 4.02 -11.82
CA ILE A 115 -9.14 5.10 -10.87
C ILE A 115 -10.25 5.30 -9.82
N LEU A 116 -11.50 4.95 -10.13
CA LEU A 116 -12.64 5.06 -9.20
C LEU A 116 -12.60 4.04 -8.06
N HIS A 117 -11.74 3.01 -8.10
CA HIS A 117 -11.65 2.01 -7.04
C HIS A 117 -11.41 2.66 -5.67
N GLY A 118 -10.56 3.69 -5.57
CA GLY A 118 -10.32 4.36 -4.29
C GLY A 118 -11.58 4.99 -3.69
N LEU A 119 -12.38 5.69 -4.52
CA LEU A 119 -13.65 6.29 -4.08
C LEU A 119 -14.74 5.26 -3.79
N ARG A 120 -14.86 4.21 -4.61
CA ARG A 120 -15.84 3.14 -4.40
C ARG A 120 -15.51 2.34 -3.14
N GLY A 121 -14.23 2.07 -2.90
CA GLY A 121 -13.76 1.42 -1.68
C GLY A 121 -13.99 2.28 -0.44
N TYR A 122 -13.64 3.57 -0.50
CA TYR A 122 -13.95 4.53 0.55
C TYR A 122 -15.44 4.53 0.91
N LYS A 123 -16.32 4.71 -0.09
CA LYS A 123 -17.77 4.74 0.11
C LYS A 123 -18.28 3.42 0.71
N TYR A 124 -17.82 2.29 0.18
CA TYR A 124 -18.20 0.97 0.69
C TYR A 124 -17.85 0.81 2.18
N LEU A 125 -16.65 1.22 2.59
CA LEU A 125 -16.23 1.14 3.99
C LEU A 125 -17.10 2.02 4.90
N ILE A 126 -17.37 3.27 4.51
CA ILE A 126 -18.26 4.17 5.26
C ILE A 126 -19.68 3.61 5.37
N ASP A 127 -20.25 3.14 4.26
CA ASP A 127 -21.61 2.58 4.24
C ASP A 127 -21.73 1.32 5.11
N ASN A 128 -20.63 0.63 5.40
CA ASN A 128 -20.56 -0.55 6.27
C ASN A 128 -20.08 -0.24 7.71
N GLY A 129 -20.01 1.04 8.10
CA GLY A 129 -19.75 1.46 9.47
C GLY A 129 -18.27 1.50 9.88
N PHE A 130 -17.34 1.44 8.94
CA PHE A 130 -15.93 1.70 9.22
C PHE A 130 -15.70 3.19 9.49
N SER A 131 -14.66 3.51 10.28
CA SER A 131 -14.30 4.89 10.56
C SER A 131 -13.73 5.59 9.31
N GLU A 132 -13.80 6.91 9.32
CA GLU A 132 -13.19 7.77 8.30
C GLU A 132 -11.70 7.48 8.11
N ASP A 133 -10.95 7.35 9.22
CA ASP A 133 -9.52 7.05 9.20
C ASP A 133 -9.21 5.72 8.50
N ALA A 134 -10.07 4.71 8.64
CA ALA A 134 -9.92 3.43 7.96
C ALA A 134 -10.30 3.52 6.48
N ALA A 135 -11.40 4.21 6.16
CA ALA A 135 -11.88 4.36 4.79
C ALA A 135 -10.92 5.16 3.91
N GLN A 136 -10.21 6.14 4.48
CA GLN A 136 -9.27 6.98 3.73
C GLN A 136 -8.05 6.23 3.17
N PHE A 137 -7.69 5.06 3.73
CA PHE A 137 -6.68 4.20 3.09
C PHE A 137 -7.09 3.78 1.68
N ALA A 138 -8.38 3.53 1.45
CA ALA A 138 -8.87 3.28 0.10
C ALA A 138 -8.86 4.55 -0.76
N ARG A 139 -9.26 5.69 -0.20
CA ARG A 139 -9.36 6.96 -0.94
C ARG A 139 -8.01 7.50 -1.42
N ASN A 140 -6.97 7.43 -0.60
CA ASN A 140 -5.78 8.29 -0.71
C ASN A 140 -4.47 7.54 -1.06
N HIS A 141 -4.54 6.32 -1.59
CA HIS A 141 -3.34 5.49 -1.87
C HIS A 141 -2.87 5.54 -3.33
N THR A 142 -3.57 6.24 -4.24
CA THR A 142 -3.23 6.22 -5.66
C THR A 142 -2.02 7.10 -5.97
N GLY A 143 -1.12 6.58 -6.82
CA GLY A 143 0.07 7.30 -7.24
C GLY A 143 1.01 7.62 -6.08
N VAL A 144 1.66 8.77 -6.12
CA VAL A 144 2.52 9.26 -5.02
C VAL A 144 1.84 10.40 -4.24
N GLY A 145 0.51 10.34 -4.20
CA GLY A 145 -0.39 11.39 -3.77
C GLY A 145 -0.93 12.11 -5.00
N LEU A 146 -2.23 11.99 -5.25
CA LEU A 146 -2.87 12.56 -6.43
C LEU A 146 -3.50 13.92 -6.07
N THR A 147 -2.99 15.00 -6.64
CA THR A 147 -3.51 16.35 -6.36
C THR A 147 -4.71 16.71 -7.23
N ARG A 148 -5.49 17.70 -6.79
CA ARG A 148 -6.60 18.29 -7.55
C ARG A 148 -6.15 18.74 -8.94
N GLU A 149 -4.99 19.39 -9.03
CA GLU A 149 -4.44 19.88 -10.31
C GLU A 149 -4.13 18.71 -11.24
N GLN A 150 -3.58 17.61 -10.73
CA GLN A 150 -3.32 16.41 -11.50
C GLN A 150 -4.62 15.75 -11.98
N VAL A 151 -5.66 15.70 -11.15
CA VAL A 151 -6.98 15.20 -11.55
C VAL A 151 -7.52 15.98 -12.74
N ILE A 152 -7.47 17.31 -12.69
CA ILE A 152 -7.93 18.19 -13.77
C ILE A 152 -7.04 18.02 -15.02
N ALA A 153 -5.72 18.12 -14.86
CA ALA A 153 -4.77 18.12 -15.96
C ALA A 153 -4.75 16.78 -16.73
N GLN A 154 -4.93 15.66 -16.03
CA GLN A 154 -4.99 14.33 -16.62
C GLN A 154 -6.41 13.93 -17.04
N ASN A 155 -7.42 14.80 -16.82
CA ASN A 155 -8.83 14.54 -17.09
C ASN A 155 -9.30 13.20 -16.49
N LEU A 156 -8.94 12.96 -15.23
CA LEU A 156 -9.31 11.71 -14.55
C LEU A 156 -10.81 11.70 -14.27
N SER A 157 -11.42 10.51 -14.30
CA SER A 157 -12.82 10.27 -13.91
C SER A 157 -13.01 10.36 -12.39
N LEU A 158 -12.52 11.42 -11.77
CA LEU A 158 -12.64 11.73 -10.34
C LEU A 158 -13.18 13.15 -10.17
N PRO A 159 -13.92 13.43 -9.08
CA PRO A 159 -14.11 14.79 -8.60
C PRO A 159 -12.76 15.52 -8.49
N ALA A 160 -12.72 16.80 -8.85
CA ALA A 160 -11.50 17.58 -8.77
C ALA A 160 -11.16 17.89 -7.30
N GLU A 161 -10.48 16.99 -6.62
CA GLU A 161 -10.09 17.10 -5.20
C GLU A 161 -8.69 16.55 -4.99
N ASP A 162 -8.11 16.82 -3.81
CA ASP A 162 -6.90 16.15 -3.37
C ASP A 162 -7.21 14.75 -2.83
N TYR A 163 -6.45 13.78 -3.34
CA TYR A 163 -6.44 12.37 -2.95
C TYR A 163 -5.05 12.01 -2.44
N ILE A 164 -4.57 12.80 -1.49
CA ILE A 164 -3.24 12.68 -0.88
C ILE A 164 -3.35 12.07 0.53
N PRO A 165 -2.35 11.27 0.97
CA PRO A 165 -2.30 10.77 2.33
C PRO A 165 -2.43 11.87 3.38
N GLN A 166 -3.30 11.68 4.36
CA GLN A 166 -3.49 12.61 5.48
C GLN A 166 -2.67 12.23 6.72
N THR A 167 -2.20 10.98 6.79
CA THR A 167 -1.37 10.46 7.89
C THR A 167 -0.12 9.77 7.36
N VAL A 168 0.85 9.55 8.26
CA VAL A 168 2.08 8.82 7.91
C VAL A 168 1.78 7.36 7.54
N GLU A 169 0.77 6.75 8.17
CA GLU A 169 0.33 5.40 7.87
C GLU A 169 -0.31 5.32 6.47
N GLN A 170 -1.15 6.29 6.09
CA GLN A 170 -1.68 6.36 4.72
C GLN A 170 -0.55 6.52 3.69
N GLU A 171 0.47 7.32 4.00
CA GLU A 171 1.62 7.50 3.11
C GLU A 171 2.44 6.21 2.98
N ILE A 172 2.60 5.46 4.08
CA ILE A 172 3.26 4.15 4.08
C ILE A 172 2.49 3.14 3.22
N VAL A 173 1.17 3.05 3.36
CA VAL A 173 0.35 2.13 2.54
C VAL A 173 0.41 2.52 1.07
N MET A 174 0.34 3.81 0.77
CA MET A 174 0.53 4.33 -0.59
C MET A 174 1.89 3.93 -1.18
N VAL A 175 2.97 4.01 -0.39
CA VAL A 175 4.32 3.58 -0.80
C VAL A 175 4.40 2.07 -0.99
N ALA A 176 3.87 1.29 -0.04
CA ALA A 176 3.87 -0.17 -0.08
C ALA A 176 3.18 -0.69 -1.34
N ASP A 177 2.04 -0.10 -1.73
CA ASP A 177 1.31 -0.43 -2.96
C ASP A 177 2.17 -0.35 -4.23
N LYS A 178 3.25 0.45 -4.23
CA LYS A 178 4.04 0.69 -5.44
C LYS A 178 5.03 -0.42 -5.74
N TYR A 179 5.25 -1.31 -4.78
CA TYR A 179 6.13 -2.45 -4.91
C TYR A 179 5.45 -3.70 -5.47
N ASN A 180 4.12 -3.69 -5.70
CA ASN A 180 3.41 -4.84 -6.27
C ASN A 180 2.36 -4.41 -7.30
N SER A 181 2.12 -5.26 -8.30
CA SER A 181 1.12 -5.03 -9.35
C SER A 181 0.19 -6.22 -9.49
N LYS A 182 -1.11 -5.90 -9.52
CA LYS A 182 -2.22 -6.80 -9.87
C LYS A 182 -2.27 -7.12 -11.38
N SER A 183 -1.12 -7.19 -12.04
CA SER A 183 -1.05 -7.74 -13.39
C SER A 183 -1.38 -9.22 -13.37
N ILE A 184 -1.60 -9.81 -14.53
CA ILE A 184 -1.82 -11.25 -14.67
C ILE A 184 -0.69 -11.81 -15.53
N PRO A 185 0.29 -12.54 -14.95
CA PRO A 185 0.45 -12.88 -13.53
C PRO A 185 0.86 -11.68 -12.63
N PRO A 186 0.60 -11.73 -11.31
CA PRO A 186 1.03 -10.69 -10.38
C PRO A 186 2.55 -10.66 -10.25
N ARG A 187 3.08 -9.49 -9.93
CA ARG A 187 4.53 -9.27 -9.86
C ARG A 187 4.89 -8.13 -8.93
N PHE A 188 6.11 -8.20 -8.41
CA PHE A 188 6.73 -7.09 -7.70
C PHE A 188 7.38 -6.09 -8.67
N LEU A 189 7.54 -4.86 -8.20
CA LEU A 189 8.27 -3.80 -8.89
C LEU A 189 9.47 -3.37 -8.04
N THR A 190 10.60 -3.15 -8.68
CA THR A 190 11.75 -2.48 -8.07
C THR A 190 11.48 -0.98 -7.93
N VAL A 191 12.29 -0.29 -7.11
CA VAL A 191 12.28 1.19 -7.03
C VAL A 191 12.39 1.82 -8.41
N ASP A 192 13.31 1.33 -9.25
CA ASP A 192 13.53 1.86 -10.59
C ASP A 192 12.38 1.54 -11.56
N SER A 193 11.79 0.35 -11.47
CA SER A 193 10.63 -0.02 -12.27
C SER A 193 9.44 0.90 -11.98
N TYR A 194 9.15 1.15 -10.69
CA TYR A 194 8.09 2.08 -10.34
C TYR A 194 8.45 3.53 -10.66
N ARG A 195 9.71 3.97 -10.51
CA ARG A 195 10.16 5.31 -10.94
C ARG A 195 9.84 5.58 -12.41
N ARG A 196 10.15 4.63 -13.29
CA ARG A 196 9.82 4.71 -14.72
C ARG A 196 8.31 4.76 -14.96
N LYS A 197 7.52 4.05 -14.15
CA LYS A 197 6.04 4.10 -14.22
C LYS A 197 5.50 5.46 -13.77
N ALA A 198 6.02 6.01 -12.67
CA ALA A 198 5.62 7.31 -12.13
C ALA A 198 5.92 8.46 -13.10
N ALA A 199 7.09 8.44 -13.78
CA ALA A 199 7.49 9.45 -14.76
C ALA A 199 6.49 9.61 -15.93
N ARG A 200 5.72 8.56 -16.27
CA ARG A 200 4.67 8.63 -17.30
C ARG A 200 3.54 9.60 -16.94
N PHE A 201 3.40 9.92 -15.67
CA PHE A 201 2.40 10.84 -15.13
C PHE A 201 3.03 12.18 -14.68
N GLY A 202 4.28 12.45 -15.07
CA GLY A 202 5.04 13.65 -14.75
C GLY A 202 6.34 13.35 -14.02
N GLU A 203 7.41 14.10 -14.33
CA GLU A 203 8.73 13.92 -13.72
C GLU A 203 8.69 14.19 -12.20
N ASP A 204 7.82 15.10 -11.76
CA ASP A 204 7.61 15.38 -10.34
C ASP A 204 7.14 14.14 -9.56
N ASN A 205 6.37 13.23 -10.19
CA ASN A 205 5.96 11.99 -9.56
C ASN A 205 7.15 11.02 -9.38
N ALA A 206 8.08 11.00 -10.35
CA ALA A 206 9.31 10.21 -10.23
C ALA A 206 10.23 10.75 -9.13
N ASN A 207 10.38 12.08 -9.05
CA ASN A 207 11.14 12.75 -8.00
C ASN A 207 10.53 12.51 -6.61
N ARG A 208 9.21 12.65 -6.50
CA ARG A 208 8.46 12.39 -5.27
C ARG A 208 8.60 10.94 -4.82
N TRP A 209 8.56 9.99 -5.76
CA TRP A 209 8.82 8.59 -5.47
C TRP A 209 10.20 8.38 -4.85
N MET A 210 11.25 8.95 -5.42
CA MET A 210 12.60 8.81 -4.87
C MET A 210 12.74 9.44 -3.47
N GLN A 211 12.05 10.53 -3.19
CA GLN A 211 11.97 11.10 -1.84
C GLN A 211 11.28 10.17 -0.86
N LEU A 212 10.21 9.48 -1.28
CA LEU A 212 9.51 8.50 -0.45
C LEU A 212 10.41 7.29 -0.15
N VAL A 213 11.12 6.78 -1.14
CA VAL A 213 12.09 5.68 -0.96
C VAL A 213 13.21 6.09 -0.01
N ALA A 214 13.76 7.30 -0.15
CA ALA A 214 14.77 7.81 0.77
C ALA A 214 14.23 7.94 2.22
N LYS A 215 12.96 8.35 2.37
CA LYS A 215 12.30 8.51 3.67
C LYS A 215 12.01 7.17 4.36
N TYR A 216 11.47 6.20 3.64
CA TYR A 216 10.93 4.96 4.21
C TYR A 216 11.86 3.75 4.10
N GLY A 217 12.90 3.87 3.27
CA GLY A 217 13.77 2.76 2.93
C GLY A 217 13.22 1.90 1.81
N GLU A 218 13.99 0.88 1.44
CA GLU A 218 13.69 -0.05 0.36
C GLU A 218 13.47 -1.47 0.93
N PRO A 219 12.29 -2.08 0.69
CA PRO A 219 12.06 -3.49 0.95
C PRO A 219 12.92 -4.38 0.06
N ASP A 220 13.34 -5.54 0.56
CA ASP A 220 14.00 -6.56 -0.27
C ASP A 220 12.96 -7.22 -1.20
N ILE A 221 12.86 -6.68 -2.41
CA ILE A 221 11.92 -7.12 -3.41
C ILE A 221 12.22 -8.54 -3.91
N ALA A 222 13.49 -8.95 -3.94
CA ALA A 222 13.85 -10.30 -4.36
C ALA A 222 13.40 -11.32 -3.31
N GLY A 223 13.72 -11.09 -2.03
CA GLY A 223 13.28 -11.96 -0.94
C GLY A 223 11.76 -12.03 -0.79
N LEU A 224 11.06 -10.90 -0.94
CA LEU A 224 9.60 -10.87 -0.92
C LEU A 224 8.99 -11.63 -2.11
N ALA A 225 9.56 -11.48 -3.31
CA ALA A 225 9.10 -12.20 -4.49
C ALA A 225 9.24 -13.73 -4.34
N GLU A 226 10.31 -14.21 -3.70
CA GLU A 226 10.49 -15.62 -3.36
C GLU A 226 9.42 -16.11 -2.37
N ILE A 227 9.18 -15.37 -1.29
CA ILE A 227 8.19 -15.72 -0.26
C ILE A 227 6.78 -15.81 -0.83
N PHE A 228 6.39 -14.83 -1.66
CA PHE A 228 5.05 -14.78 -2.25
C PHE A 228 4.94 -15.55 -3.57
N ASN A 229 6.01 -16.22 -4.01
CA ASN A 229 6.09 -16.94 -5.29
C ASN A 229 5.62 -16.10 -6.49
N MET A 230 6.12 -14.86 -6.57
CA MET A 230 5.83 -13.91 -7.64
C MET A 230 7.10 -13.54 -8.40
N ARG A 231 6.96 -12.98 -9.60
CA ARG A 231 8.10 -12.49 -10.39
C ARG A 231 8.44 -11.05 -10.02
N VAL A 232 9.65 -10.62 -10.36
CA VAL A 232 10.09 -9.22 -10.24
C VAL A 232 10.13 -8.58 -11.63
N ASP A 233 9.57 -7.38 -11.75
CA ASP A 233 9.69 -6.50 -12.93
C ASP A 233 10.90 -5.58 -12.73
N ALA A 234 12.02 -5.91 -13.38
CA ALA A 234 13.29 -5.18 -13.28
C ALA A 234 13.28 -3.86 -14.07
#